data_AF-A0A9X3XM34-F1
#
_entry.id   AF-A0A9X3XM34-F1
#
_cell.length_a   1.000
_cell.length_b   1.000
_cell.length_c   1.000
_cell.angle_alpha   90.00
_cell.angle_beta   90.00
_cell.angle_gamma   90.00
#
_symmetry.space_group_name_H-M   'P 1'
#
loop_
_entity.id
_entity.type
_entity.pdbx_description
1 polymer ?
#
loop_
_entity_poly.entity_id
_entity_poly.type
_entity_poly.pdbx_seq_one_letter_code
_entity_poly.pdbx_strand_id
1 'polypeptide(L)' 'MGKKSKNSHKKHINHNPQVESVKAAFGEPKAKEHDKKDFII' A
#
# COMPACT_ATOMS: atom_id res chain seq x y z
N MET A 1 0.18 -9.47 -32.03
CA MET A 1 -0.58 -10.04 -30.90
C MET A 1 0.26 -9.92 -29.64
N GLY A 2 -0.21 -9.12 -28.66
CA GLY A 2 0.58 -8.71 -27.49
C GLY A 2 0.92 -9.88 -26.56
N LYS A 3 2.17 -9.91 -26.10
CA LYS A 3 2.68 -10.89 -25.13
C LYS A 3 1.93 -10.72 -23.80
N LYS A 4 1.01 -11.65 -23.48
CA LYS A 4 0.42 -11.74 -22.13
C LYS A 4 1.56 -12.03 -21.16
N SER A 5 1.76 -11.18 -20.15
CA SER A 5 2.72 -11.44 -19.09
C SER A 5 2.35 -12.76 -18.40
N LYS A 6 3.27 -13.71 -18.45
CA LYS A 6 3.14 -14.99 -17.75
C LYS A 6 3.42 -14.73 -16.27
N ASN A 7 2.60 -15.31 -15.39
CA ASN A 7 2.67 -15.28 -13.93
C ASN A 7 2.28 -13.98 -13.22
N SER A 8 0.97 -13.72 -13.15
CA SER A 8 0.40 -13.28 -11.87
C SER A 8 0.41 -14.47 -10.90
N HIS A 9 1.60 -14.88 -10.42
CA HIS A 9 1.65 -15.57 -9.14
C HIS A 9 1.13 -14.55 -8.14
N LYS A 10 -0.19 -14.57 -7.90
CA LYS A 10 -0.83 -13.83 -6.83
C LYS A 10 -0.11 -14.32 -5.59
N LYS A 11 0.86 -13.55 -5.10
CA LYS A 11 1.58 -13.91 -3.90
C LYS A 11 0.47 -14.14 -2.87
N HIS A 12 0.44 -15.33 -2.27
CA HIS A 12 -0.46 -15.59 -1.16
C HIS A 12 0.02 -14.65 -0.07
N ILE A 13 -0.57 -13.46 -0.02
CA ILE A 13 -0.33 -12.49 1.03
C ILE A 13 -0.95 -13.14 2.25
N ASN A 14 -0.12 -13.45 3.24
CA ASN A 14 -0.59 -13.93 4.51
C ASN A 14 -1.35 -12.76 5.17
N HIS A 15 -2.67 -12.78 5.03
CA HIS A 15 -3.54 -11.76 5.61
C HIS A 15 -3.79 -12.15 7.07
N ASN A 16 -3.18 -11.40 7.98
CA ASN A 16 -3.40 -11.54 9.41
C ASN A 16 -4.12 -10.29 9.93
N PRO A 17 -5.45 -10.34 10.11
CA PRO A 17 -6.25 -9.19 10.54
C PRO A 17 -5.77 -8.57 11.85
N GLN A 18 -5.20 -9.35 12.77
CA GLN A 18 -4.72 -8.84 14.06
C GLN A 18 -3.50 -7.95 13.87
N VAL A 19 -2.51 -8.42 13.10
CA VAL A 19 -1.27 -7.67 12.82
C VAL A 19 -1.58 -6.41 12.00
N GLU A 20 -2.49 -6.53 11.03
CA GLU A 20 -2.90 -5.41 10.19
C GLU A 20 -3.69 -4.35 10.97
N SER A 21 -4.59 -4.77 11.87
CA SER A 21 -5.33 -3.87 12.76
C SER A 21 -4.41 -3.09 13.68
N VAL A 22 -3.42 -3.75 14.30
CA VAL A 22 -2.41 -3.09 15.15
C VAL A 22 -1.62 -2.06 14.34
N LYS A 23 -1.20 -2.40 13.12
CA LYS A 23 -0.50 -1.47 12.24
C LYS A 23 -1.38 -0.31 11.76
N ALA A 24 -2.68 -0.50 11.65
CA ALA A 24 -3.62 0.57 11.29
C ALA A 24 -3.88 1.52 12.48
N ALA A 25 -3.98 0.97 13.70
CA ALA A 25 -4.27 1.74 14.90
C ALA A 25 -3.04 2.45 15.50
N PHE A 26 -1.87 1.82 15.43
CA PHE A 26 -0.64 2.26 16.10
C PHE A 26 0.55 2.44 15.15
N GLY A 27 0.35 2.23 13.85
CA GLY A 27 1.38 2.51 12.86
C GLY A 27 1.63 4.01 12.73
N GLU A 28 2.83 4.36 12.28
CA GLU A 28 3.16 5.75 11.96
C GLU A 28 2.14 6.32 10.95
N PRO A 29 1.75 7.60 11.10
CA PRO A 29 0.85 8.25 10.17
C PRO A 29 1.33 8.04 8.72
N LYS A 30 0.52 7.34 7.92
CA LYS A 30 0.77 7.19 6.47
C LYS A 30 0.60 8.50 5.71
N ALA A 31 0.02 9.51 6.36
CA ALA A 31 -0.09 10.84 5.81
C ALA A 31 1.32 11.43 5.73
N LYS A 32 1.77 11.70 4.49
CA LYS A 32 2.94 12.57 4.29
C LYS A 32 2.65 13.89 4.99
N GLU A 33 3.69 14.45 5.62
CA GLU A 33 3.62 15.84 6.07
C GLU A 33 3.18 16.70 4.87
N HIS A 34 2.18 17.55 5.12
CA HIS A 34 1.59 18.40 4.10
C HIS A 34 2.68 19.34 3.54
N ASP A 35 3.18 19.06 2.34
CA ASP A 35 4.10 19.96 1.65
C ASP A 35 3.27 21.04 0.95
N LYS A 36 3.57 22.30 1.25
CA LYS A 36 2.92 23.45 0.59
C LYS A 36 3.15 23.44 -0.93
N LYS A 37 4.17 22.72 -1.41
CA LYS A 37 4.45 22.49 -2.83
C LYS A 37 3.54 21.46 -3.48
N ASP A 38 2.83 20.63 -2.71
CA ASP A 38 1.82 19.70 -3.27
C ASP A 38 0.60 20.47 -3.82
N PHE A 39 0.42 21.73 -3.42
CA PHE A 39 -0.71 22.60 -3.78
C PHE A 39 -0.29 23.76 -4.69
N ILE A 40 0.67 23.54 -5.58
CA ILE A 40 0.97 24.50 -6.64
C ILE A 40 -0.19 24.47 -7.65
N ILE A 41 -0.92 25.58 -7.74
CA ILE A 41 -1.97 25.89 -8.71
C ILE A 41 -1.32 26.37 -10.02
#